data_AF-A0A292SNB4-F1
#
_entry.id   AF-A0A292SNB4-F1
#
_cell.length_a   1.000
_cell.length_b   1.000
_cell.length_c   1.000
_cell.angle_alpha   90.00
_cell.angle_beta   90.00
_cell.angle_gamma   90.00
#
_symmetry.space_group_name_H-M   'P 1'
#
loop_
_entity.id
_entity.type
_entity.pdbx_description
1 polymer ?
#
loop_
_entity_poly.entity_id
_entity_poly.type
_entity_poly.pdbx_seq_one_letter_code
_entity_poly.pdbx_strand_id
1 'polypeptide(L)'
;MTTLKGGISNNVYVWHASDNACEKCQSLDGKEFDNIDDIPDRPHPNCKCYIETVIDDECGCHEKIQSIIDEVDKMEGDILSDIDEMETIYYEIESIYEEYYSLKEELASREEELKACGADCMASGGSTGKIDFSLIEAKLDTVIYAIVKHIDAGKIAYELFRENKRLMIENRDGDRDKFYHAKSNCEAAELGKWEAWWALQFSIMKEVMDFVKKVVFQKRNAVEIFQDCVQDINADLYGMQRAKEAGSCSEKVKDAPDILF
;
A
#
# COMPACT_ATOMS: atom_id res chain seq x y z
N MET A 1 -2.17 28.95 32.77
CA MET A 1 -1.03 28.11 32.36
C MET A 1 -1.41 26.69 32.67
N THR A 2 -1.86 25.95 31.66
CA THR A 2 -2.29 24.55 31.82
C THR A 2 -1.19 23.70 31.23
N THR A 3 -0.44 23.02 32.09
CA THR A 3 0.66 22.15 31.67
C THR A 3 0.04 20.87 31.11
N LEU A 4 0.26 20.60 29.83
CA LEU A 4 0.04 19.27 29.25
C LEU A 4 1.20 18.37 29.72
N LYS A 5 0.88 17.33 30.48
CA LYS A 5 1.74 16.20 30.86
C LYS A 5 0.81 14.99 30.93
N GLY A 6 1.04 13.83 30.35
CA GLY A 6 2.04 13.30 29.44
C GLY A 6 1.67 11.82 29.25
N GLY A 7 1.61 11.34 28.00
CA GLY A 7 1.46 9.92 27.66
C GLY A 7 0.16 9.23 28.11
N ILE A 8 -0.81 9.09 27.21
CA ILE A 8 -1.85 8.06 27.35
C ILE A 8 -1.14 6.72 27.12
N SER A 9 -0.66 6.09 28.19
CA SER A 9 -0.38 4.66 28.15
C SER A 9 -1.68 3.93 28.46
N ASN A 10 -2.08 2.93 27.66
CA ASN A 10 -3.20 2.02 27.94
C ASN A 10 -2.86 1.07 29.12
N ASN A 11 -2.18 1.60 30.13
CA ASN A 11 -1.70 0.89 31.28
C ASN A 11 -2.60 1.26 32.46
N VAL A 12 -3.28 0.26 32.99
CA VAL A 12 -3.91 0.37 34.31
C VAL A 12 -2.88 -0.10 35.34
N TYR A 13 -2.68 0.71 36.37
CA TYR A 13 -1.77 0.41 37.46
C TYR A 13 -2.54 -0.16 38.64
N VAL A 14 -2.35 -1.45 38.93
CA VAL A 14 -3.02 -2.13 40.04
C VAL A 14 -2.10 -2.17 41.25
N TRP A 15 -2.57 -1.68 42.39
CA TRP A 15 -1.83 -1.75 43.65
C TRP A 15 -2.03 -3.10 44.32
N HIS A 16 -0.93 -3.80 44.62
CA HIS A 16 -0.93 -5.07 45.35
C HIS A 16 -0.22 -4.94 46.70
N ALA A 17 -0.83 -5.47 47.75
CA ALA A 17 -0.29 -5.50 49.10
C ALA A 17 -0.20 -6.94 49.62
N SER A 18 0.97 -7.34 50.13
CA SER A 18 1.10 -8.65 50.78
C SER A 18 0.32 -8.73 52.10
N ASP A 19 -0.04 -9.94 52.54
CA ASP A 19 -0.81 -10.24 53.76
C ASP A 19 -0.31 -9.56 55.05
N ASN A 20 0.98 -9.18 55.11
CA ASN A 20 1.61 -8.51 56.25
C ASN A 20 2.00 -7.05 55.96
N ALA A 21 1.38 -6.41 54.97
CA ALA A 21 1.57 -4.99 54.68
C ALA A 21 0.86 -4.11 55.73
N CYS A 22 1.23 -2.83 55.81
CA CYS A 22 0.58 -1.91 56.73
C CYS A 22 -0.89 -1.67 56.33
N GLU A 23 -1.72 -1.20 57.28
CA GLU A 23 -3.15 -0.92 57.07
C GLU A 23 -3.40 -0.01 55.85
N LYS A 24 -2.52 0.97 55.59
CA LYS A 24 -2.61 1.84 54.41
C LYS A 24 -2.38 1.08 53.11
N CYS A 25 -1.32 0.27 53.03
CA CYS A 25 -1.05 -0.55 51.84
C CYS A 25 -2.18 -1.59 51.64
N GLN A 26 -2.72 -2.21 52.70
CA GLN A 26 -3.87 -3.13 52.60
C GLN A 26 -5.15 -2.43 52.15
N SER A 27 -5.39 -1.18 52.57
CA SER A 27 -6.58 -0.42 52.13
C SER A 27 -6.57 0.00 50.66
N LEU A 28 -5.39 -0.08 50.02
CA LEU A 28 -5.19 0.22 48.61
C LEU A 28 -5.09 -1.05 47.75
N ASP A 29 -5.13 -2.24 48.36
CA ASP A 29 -5.01 -3.51 47.65
C ASP A 29 -6.15 -3.69 46.63
N GLY A 30 -5.79 -4.01 45.39
CA GLY A 30 -6.71 -4.13 44.26
C GLY A 30 -7.20 -2.79 43.68
N LYS A 31 -6.69 -1.63 44.16
CA LYS A 31 -7.08 -0.34 43.60
C LYS A 31 -6.35 -0.06 42.28
N GLU A 32 -7.12 0.37 41.29
CA GLU A 32 -6.66 0.74 39.96
C GLU A 32 -6.42 2.24 39.85
N PHE A 33 -5.39 2.61 39.08
CA PHE A 33 -5.03 3.98 38.76
C PHE A 33 -4.74 4.10 37.27
N ASP A 34 -5.30 5.13 36.63
CA ASP A 34 -5.13 5.38 35.20
C ASP A 34 -3.86 6.19 34.89
N ASN A 35 -3.30 6.88 35.89
CA ASN A 35 -2.04 7.61 35.77
C ASN A 35 -1.07 7.22 36.88
N ILE A 36 0.21 7.13 36.52
CA ILE A 36 1.29 6.88 37.48
C ILE A 36 1.39 7.99 38.54
N ASP A 37 1.04 9.22 38.18
CA ASP A 37 1.08 10.39 39.08
C ASP A 37 -0.07 10.37 40.12
N ASP A 38 -1.13 9.60 39.88
CA ASP A 38 -2.25 9.43 40.81
C ASP A 38 -1.98 8.32 41.85
N ILE A 39 -0.90 7.54 41.67
CA ILE A 39 -0.50 6.48 42.59
C ILE A 39 0.06 7.14 43.86
N PRO A 40 -0.54 6.87 45.04
CA PRO A 40 -0.07 7.46 46.29
C PRO A 40 1.39 7.11 46.59
N ASP A 41 2.12 8.06 47.16
CA ASP A 41 3.48 7.81 47.66
C ASP A 41 3.51 6.64 48.64
N ARG A 42 4.57 5.85 48.55
CA ARG A 42 4.76 4.70 49.44
C ARG A 42 4.81 5.18 50.89
N PRO A 43 3.96 4.65 51.79
CA PRO A 43 3.86 5.16 53.16
C PRO A 43 5.11 4.89 54.00
N HIS A 44 5.97 3.95 53.58
CA HIS A 44 7.28 3.73 54.19
C HIS A 44 8.27 3.08 53.20
N PRO A 45 9.59 3.28 53.39
CA PRO A 45 10.62 2.80 52.46
C PRO A 45 10.68 1.27 52.26
N ASN A 46 10.11 0.49 53.18
CA ASN A 46 10.12 -0.98 53.15
C ASN A 46 8.69 -1.56 53.11
N CYS A 47 7.73 -0.91 52.41
CA CYS A 47 6.38 -1.50 52.26
C CYS A 47 6.43 -2.74 51.38
N LYS A 48 5.69 -3.76 51.80
CA LYS A 48 5.48 -5.01 51.07
C LYS A 48 4.36 -4.85 50.02
N CYS A 49 4.40 -3.74 49.28
CA CYS A 49 3.47 -3.45 48.21
C CYS A 49 4.23 -3.29 46.89
N TYR A 50 3.56 -3.61 45.79
CA TYR A 50 4.06 -3.37 44.45
C TYR A 50 2.92 -2.91 43.54
N ILE A 51 3.29 -2.28 42.43
CA ILE A 51 2.36 -1.89 41.39
C ILE A 51 2.54 -2.86 40.24
N GLU A 52 1.44 -3.47 39.79
CA GLU A 52 1.40 -4.23 38.55
C GLU A 52 0.87 -3.32 37.44
N THR A 53 1.52 -3.37 36.29
CA THR A 53 1.06 -2.66 35.09
C THR A 53 0.30 -3.66 34.23
N VAL A 54 -1.01 -3.44 34.06
CA VAL A 54 -1.88 -4.25 33.22
C VAL A 54 -2.19 -3.44 31.95
N ILE A 55 -2.06 -4.05 30.79
CA ILE A 55 -2.49 -3.43 29.52
C ILE A 55 -4.00 -3.61 29.44
N ASP A 56 -4.73 -2.51 29.40
CA ASP A 56 -6.19 -2.54 29.22
C ASP A 56 -6.51 -2.84 27.75
N ASP A 57 -7.13 -4.00 27.52
CA ASP A 57 -7.48 -4.54 26.20
C ASP A 57 -8.99 -4.33 25.90
N GLU A 58 -9.62 -3.31 26.50
CA GLU A 58 -11.05 -3.00 26.35
C GLU A 58 -11.43 -2.47 24.95
N CYS A 59 -10.46 -2.20 24.10
CA CYS A 59 -10.69 -1.99 22.69
C CYS A 59 -10.88 -3.34 22.01
N GLY A 60 -12.07 -3.62 21.44
CA GLY A 60 -12.33 -4.75 20.53
C GLY A 60 -11.51 -4.71 19.23
N CYS A 61 -10.29 -4.18 19.25
CA CYS A 61 -9.39 -4.04 18.12
C CYS A 61 -8.99 -5.40 17.56
N HIS A 62 -9.05 -6.49 18.32
CA HIS A 62 -8.68 -7.81 17.81
C HIS A 62 -9.59 -8.26 16.65
N GLU A 63 -10.92 -8.06 16.75
CA GLU A 63 -11.85 -8.41 15.67
C GLU A 63 -11.67 -7.50 14.44
N LYS A 64 -11.42 -6.20 14.68
CA LYS A 64 -11.13 -5.25 13.58
C LYS A 64 -9.81 -5.55 12.88
N ILE A 65 -8.77 -5.86 13.66
CA ILE A 65 -7.47 -6.29 13.14
C ILE A 65 -7.64 -7.56 12.30
N GLN A 66 -8.47 -8.52 12.75
CA GLN A 66 -8.71 -9.72 11.97
C GLN A 66 -9.45 -9.45 10.66
N SER A 67 -10.47 -8.56 10.66
CA SER A 67 -11.11 -8.17 9.39
C SER A 67 -10.15 -7.46 8.43
N ILE A 68 -9.22 -6.67 8.97
CA ILE A 68 -8.17 -6.01 8.19
C ILE A 68 -7.19 -7.05 7.63
N ILE A 69 -6.79 -8.03 8.44
CA ILE A 69 -5.93 -9.14 7.99
C ILE A 69 -6.62 -9.92 6.85
N ASP A 70 -7.91 -10.24 6.99
CA ASP A 70 -8.65 -10.98 5.96
C ASP A 70 -8.78 -10.17 4.64
N GLU A 71 -8.94 -8.85 4.73
CA GLU A 71 -8.95 -7.96 3.55
C GLU A 71 -7.55 -7.82 2.93
N VAL A 72 -6.49 -7.77 3.74
CA VAL A 72 -5.08 -7.78 3.33
C VAL A 72 -4.72 -9.07 2.61
N ASP A 73 -5.11 -10.23 3.16
CA ASP A 73 -4.85 -11.54 2.56
C ASP A 73 -5.55 -11.69 1.20
N LYS A 74 -6.78 -11.15 1.07
CA LYS A 74 -7.49 -11.15 -0.21
C LYS A 74 -6.77 -10.29 -1.25
N MET A 75 -6.28 -9.12 -0.86
CA MET A 75 -5.50 -8.28 -1.76
C MET A 75 -4.13 -8.85 -2.07
N GLU A 76 -3.49 -9.55 -1.13
CA GLU A 76 -2.27 -10.30 -1.40
C GLU A 76 -2.53 -11.33 -2.50
N GLY A 77 -3.66 -12.03 -2.45
CA GLY A 77 -4.12 -12.91 -3.53
C GLY A 77 -4.29 -12.20 -4.88
N ASP A 78 -4.94 -11.03 -4.89
CA ASP A 78 -5.14 -10.25 -6.11
C ASP A 78 -3.79 -9.71 -6.68
N ILE A 79 -2.89 -9.23 -5.81
CA ILE A 79 -1.54 -8.76 -6.19
C ILE A 79 -0.71 -9.91 -6.77
N LEU A 80 -0.74 -11.09 -6.14
CA LEU A 80 -0.02 -12.26 -6.62
C LEU A 80 -0.54 -12.72 -7.99
N SER A 81 -1.85 -12.63 -8.23
CA SER A 81 -2.44 -12.87 -9.55
C SER A 81 -1.97 -11.86 -10.58
N ASP A 82 -1.93 -10.57 -10.24
CA ASP A 82 -1.47 -9.51 -11.16
C ASP A 82 0.04 -9.60 -11.45
N ILE A 83 0.84 -10.09 -10.48
CA ILE A 83 2.26 -10.42 -10.68
C ILE A 83 2.43 -11.59 -11.66
N ASP A 84 1.60 -12.64 -11.56
CA ASP A 84 1.60 -13.78 -12.50
C ASP A 84 1.25 -13.35 -13.94
N GLU A 85 0.30 -12.40 -14.07
CA GLU A 85 -0.01 -11.78 -15.36
C GLU A 85 1.20 -10.99 -15.92
N MET A 86 1.91 -10.23 -15.07
CA MET A 86 3.14 -9.55 -15.49
C MET A 86 4.30 -10.50 -15.83
N GLU A 87 4.42 -11.61 -15.11
CA GLU A 87 5.43 -12.64 -15.40
C GLU A 87 5.15 -13.31 -16.75
N THR A 88 3.88 -13.55 -17.07
CA THR A 88 3.46 -14.04 -18.39
C THR A 88 3.87 -13.07 -19.50
N ILE A 89 3.62 -11.76 -19.32
CA ILE A 89 4.05 -10.73 -20.28
C ILE A 89 5.58 -10.71 -20.42
N TYR A 90 6.32 -10.90 -19.32
CA TYR A 90 7.78 -10.98 -19.34
C TYR A 90 8.29 -12.16 -20.19
N TYR A 91 7.72 -13.36 -20.05
CA TYR A 91 8.08 -14.51 -20.88
C TYR A 91 7.71 -14.31 -22.36
N GLU A 92 6.60 -13.62 -22.66
CA GLU A 92 6.25 -13.25 -24.04
C GLU A 92 7.29 -12.28 -24.63
N ILE A 93 7.77 -11.30 -23.86
CA ILE A 93 8.86 -10.39 -24.27
C ILE A 93 10.15 -11.17 -24.56
N GLU A 94 10.52 -12.10 -23.69
CA GLU A 94 11.73 -12.91 -23.85
C GLU A 94 11.66 -13.78 -25.12
N SER A 95 10.51 -14.42 -25.37
CA SER A 95 10.28 -15.19 -26.60
C SER A 95 10.39 -14.34 -27.87
N ILE A 96 9.84 -13.12 -27.86
CA ILE A 96 9.97 -12.20 -29.00
C ILE A 96 11.43 -11.78 -29.20
N TYR A 97 12.16 -11.57 -28.10
CA TYR A 97 13.57 -11.21 -28.15
C TYR A 97 14.40 -12.32 -28.81
N GLU A 98 14.19 -13.59 -28.43
CA GLU A 98 14.85 -14.74 -29.06
C GLU A 98 14.53 -14.84 -30.56
N GLU A 99 13.26 -14.69 -30.94
CA GLU A 99 12.83 -14.71 -32.36
C GLU A 99 13.48 -13.59 -33.17
N TYR A 100 13.57 -12.37 -32.60
CA TYR A 100 14.25 -11.23 -33.23
C TYR A 100 15.73 -11.48 -33.48
N TYR A 101 16.46 -12.06 -32.51
CA TYR A 101 17.88 -12.34 -32.68
C TYR A 101 18.15 -13.44 -33.71
N SER A 102 17.35 -14.51 -33.71
CA SER A 102 17.46 -15.56 -34.74
C SER A 102 17.25 -14.96 -36.14
N LEU A 103 16.24 -14.10 -36.30
CA LEU A 103 15.95 -13.49 -37.58
C LEU A 103 17.03 -12.50 -38.03
N LYS A 104 17.61 -11.76 -37.08
CA LYS A 104 18.74 -10.86 -37.33
C LYS A 104 19.97 -11.61 -37.84
N GLU A 105 20.25 -12.80 -37.30
CA GLU A 105 21.35 -13.66 -37.77
C GLU A 105 21.10 -14.19 -39.19
N GLU A 106 19.89 -14.66 -39.49
CA GLU A 106 19.52 -15.08 -40.84
C GLU A 106 19.67 -13.95 -41.87
N LEU A 107 19.27 -12.73 -41.48
CA LEU A 107 19.35 -11.55 -42.35
C LEU A 107 20.80 -11.12 -42.59
N ALA A 108 21.65 -11.19 -41.57
CA ALA A 108 23.08 -10.93 -41.69
C ALA A 108 23.78 -11.95 -42.61
N SER A 109 23.45 -13.23 -42.48
CA SER A 109 23.96 -14.30 -43.36
C SER A 109 23.53 -14.07 -44.82
N ARG A 110 22.25 -13.74 -45.06
CA ARG A 110 21.77 -13.41 -46.41
C ARG A 110 22.41 -12.14 -46.98
N GLU A 111 22.69 -11.13 -46.16
CA GLU A 111 23.39 -9.92 -46.59
C GLU A 111 24.81 -10.25 -47.08
N GLU A 112 25.51 -11.14 -46.38
CA GLU A 112 26.84 -11.61 -46.79
C GLU A 112 26.80 -12.40 -48.11
N GLU A 113 25.81 -13.28 -48.28
CA GLU A 113 25.56 -13.99 -49.55
C GLU A 113 25.29 -13.01 -50.71
N LEU A 114 24.46 -12.00 -50.49
CA LEU A 114 24.17 -10.95 -51.49
C LEU A 114 25.42 -10.15 -51.86
N LYS A 115 26.25 -9.79 -50.88
CA LYS A 115 27.53 -9.09 -51.12
C LYS A 115 28.50 -9.96 -51.92
N ALA A 116 28.57 -11.26 -51.62
CA ALA A 116 29.41 -12.21 -52.33
C ALA A 116 28.93 -12.47 -53.78
N CYS A 117 27.63 -12.36 -54.03
CA CYS A 117 27.00 -12.58 -55.33
C CYS A 117 27.42 -11.54 -56.41
N GLY A 118 27.81 -10.32 -56.00
CA GLY A 118 28.28 -9.27 -56.92
C GLY A 118 27.18 -8.59 -57.75
N ALA A 119 27.58 -7.78 -58.73
CA ALA A 119 26.68 -6.90 -59.50
C ALA A 119 25.69 -7.64 -60.43
N ASP A 120 25.98 -8.89 -60.79
CA ASP A 120 25.17 -9.71 -61.69
C ASP A 120 24.27 -10.71 -60.94
N CYS A 121 23.99 -10.45 -59.66
CA CYS A 121 23.17 -11.33 -58.84
C CYS A 121 21.74 -11.48 -59.39
N MET A 122 21.40 -12.69 -59.83
CA MET A 122 20.07 -13.03 -60.33
C MET A 122 19.36 -13.93 -59.31
N ALA A 123 18.12 -13.58 -58.95
CA ALA A 123 17.29 -14.45 -58.13
C ALA A 123 17.01 -15.76 -58.88
N SER A 124 17.73 -16.83 -58.55
CA SER A 124 17.38 -18.17 -59.01
C SER A 124 16.13 -18.62 -58.25
N GLY A 125 15.17 -19.23 -58.95
CA GLY A 125 13.81 -19.53 -58.47
C GLY A 125 13.74 -20.54 -57.32
N GLY A 126 14.25 -20.17 -56.15
CA GLY A 126 14.06 -20.83 -54.87
C GLY A 126 12.77 -20.34 -54.22
N SER A 127 12.12 -21.25 -53.49
CA SER A 127 10.92 -21.06 -52.66
C SER A 127 10.64 -19.59 -52.33
N THR A 128 9.47 -19.11 -52.75
CA THR A 128 8.86 -17.86 -52.29
C THR A 128 8.44 -17.97 -50.82
N GLY A 129 9.29 -18.50 -49.96
CA GLY A 129 9.17 -18.36 -48.53
C GLY A 129 9.36 -16.89 -48.22
N LYS A 130 8.31 -16.10 -48.39
CA LYS A 130 8.18 -14.82 -47.69
C LYS A 130 8.45 -15.17 -46.24
N ILE A 131 9.52 -14.61 -45.68
CA ILE A 131 9.65 -14.54 -44.24
C ILE A 131 8.39 -13.80 -43.79
N ASP A 132 7.49 -14.52 -43.14
CA ASP A 132 6.22 -13.98 -42.73
C ASP A 132 6.42 -13.25 -41.41
N PHE A 133 6.74 -11.95 -41.52
CA PHE A 133 6.89 -11.08 -40.37
C PHE A 133 5.55 -10.86 -39.64
N SER A 134 4.41 -11.27 -40.20
CA SER A 134 3.10 -10.98 -39.60
C SER A 134 2.97 -11.60 -38.20
N LEU A 135 3.60 -12.75 -37.94
CA LEU A 135 3.58 -13.37 -36.62
C LEU A 135 4.38 -12.56 -35.60
N ILE A 136 5.55 -12.05 -35.99
CA ILE A 136 6.43 -11.24 -35.15
C ILE A 136 5.80 -9.86 -34.92
N GLU A 137 5.25 -9.24 -35.96
CA GLU A 137 4.51 -7.97 -35.88
C GLU A 137 3.29 -8.10 -34.96
N ALA A 138 2.50 -9.18 -35.07
CA ALA A 138 1.33 -9.39 -34.21
C ALA A 138 1.72 -9.62 -32.73
N LYS A 139 2.79 -10.37 -32.46
CA LYS A 139 3.32 -10.56 -31.10
C LYS A 139 3.84 -9.25 -30.53
N LEU A 140 4.62 -8.50 -31.32
CA LEU A 140 5.18 -7.21 -30.94
C LEU A 140 4.08 -6.18 -30.65
N ASP A 141 3.05 -6.10 -31.49
CA ASP A 141 1.89 -5.23 -31.27
C ASP A 141 1.16 -5.58 -29.98
N THR A 142 0.97 -6.87 -29.69
CA THR A 142 0.32 -7.34 -28.46
C THR A 142 1.11 -6.92 -27.21
N VAL A 143 2.42 -7.14 -27.22
CA VAL A 143 3.30 -6.79 -26.10
C VAL A 143 3.44 -5.29 -25.93
N ILE A 144 3.63 -4.52 -27.01
CA ILE A 144 3.69 -3.06 -26.95
C ILE A 144 2.37 -2.51 -26.43
N TYR A 145 1.24 -3.02 -26.91
CA TYR A 145 -0.08 -2.62 -26.43
C TYR A 145 -0.23 -2.88 -24.93
N ALA A 146 0.18 -4.05 -24.43
CA ALA A 146 0.14 -4.37 -23.01
C ALA A 146 1.02 -3.40 -22.20
N ILE A 147 2.29 -3.22 -22.56
CA ILE A 147 3.22 -2.31 -21.87
C ILE A 147 2.67 -0.87 -21.83
N VAL A 148 2.23 -0.35 -22.98
CA VAL A 148 1.70 1.02 -23.07
C VAL A 148 0.45 1.17 -22.20
N LYS A 149 -0.46 0.19 -22.25
CA LYS A 149 -1.67 0.18 -21.43
C LYS A 149 -1.34 0.25 -19.94
N HIS A 150 -0.38 -0.54 -19.46
CA HIS A 150 0.04 -0.50 -18.05
C HIS A 150 0.69 0.83 -17.67
N ILE A 151 1.57 1.37 -18.52
CA ILE A 151 2.23 2.66 -18.27
C ILE A 151 1.20 3.79 -18.20
N ASP A 152 0.23 3.79 -19.12
CA ASP A 152 -0.80 4.82 -19.16
C ASP A 152 -1.77 4.70 -17.98
N ALA A 153 -2.15 3.48 -17.58
CA ALA A 153 -2.92 3.26 -16.35
C ALA A 153 -2.20 3.82 -15.12
N GLY A 154 -0.88 3.60 -15.01
CA GLY A 154 -0.07 4.15 -13.93
C GLY A 154 0.03 5.68 -13.95
N LYS A 155 0.18 6.28 -15.13
CA LYS A 155 0.14 7.76 -15.26
C LYS A 155 -1.20 8.33 -14.83
N ILE A 156 -2.30 7.72 -15.28
CA ILE A 156 -3.66 8.18 -14.96
C ILE A 156 -3.91 8.09 -13.46
N ALA A 157 -3.58 6.95 -12.83
CA ALA A 157 -3.68 6.80 -11.38
C ALA A 157 -2.85 7.87 -10.66
N TYR A 158 -1.62 8.13 -11.08
CA TYR A 158 -0.78 9.18 -10.48
C TYR A 158 -1.37 10.58 -10.63
N GLU A 159 -1.96 10.91 -11.79
CA GLU A 159 -2.62 12.19 -12.04
C GLU A 159 -3.85 12.39 -11.13
N LEU A 160 -4.64 11.35 -10.88
CA LEU A 160 -5.76 11.39 -9.94
C LEU A 160 -5.30 11.71 -8.51
N PHE A 161 -4.22 11.08 -8.04
CA PHE A 161 -3.65 11.38 -6.72
C PHE A 161 -3.13 12.82 -6.64
N ARG A 162 -2.48 13.31 -7.70
CA ARG A 162 -2.00 14.70 -7.76
C ARG A 162 -3.16 15.70 -7.75
N GLU A 163 -4.22 15.42 -8.48
CA GLU A 163 -5.38 16.30 -8.57
C GLU A 163 -6.15 16.34 -7.25
N ASN A 164 -6.41 15.18 -6.63
CA ASN A 164 -7.06 15.15 -5.31
C ASN A 164 -6.23 15.85 -4.23
N LYS A 165 -4.90 15.69 -4.27
CA LYS A 165 -4.01 16.47 -3.39
C LYS A 165 -4.09 17.98 -3.64
N ARG A 166 -4.20 18.39 -4.91
CA ARG A 166 -4.38 19.82 -5.28
C ARG A 166 -5.70 20.34 -4.72
N LEU A 167 -6.79 19.60 -4.90
CA LEU A 167 -8.12 19.96 -4.39
C LEU A 167 -8.14 20.09 -2.87
N MET A 168 -7.52 19.15 -2.14
CA MET A 168 -7.38 19.21 -0.68
C MET A 168 -6.72 20.53 -0.23
N ILE A 169 -5.64 20.92 -0.91
CA ILE A 169 -4.89 22.15 -0.59
C ILE A 169 -5.72 23.40 -0.94
N GLU A 170 -6.35 23.42 -2.12
CA GLU A 170 -7.14 24.56 -2.60
C GLU A 170 -8.37 24.81 -1.73
N ASN A 171 -9.05 23.73 -1.32
CA ASN A 171 -10.21 23.79 -0.43
C ASN A 171 -9.84 24.06 1.03
N ARG A 172 -8.55 23.95 1.39
CA ARG A 172 -8.03 24.02 2.77
C ARG A 172 -8.59 22.90 3.67
N ASP A 173 -8.92 21.77 3.07
CA ASP A 173 -9.48 20.58 3.72
C ASP A 173 -8.36 19.66 4.25
N GLY A 174 -7.33 20.24 4.86
CA GLY A 174 -6.15 19.48 5.31
C GLY A 174 -6.45 18.44 6.40
N ASP A 175 -7.61 18.57 7.07
CA ASP A 175 -8.18 17.67 8.06
C ASP A 175 -9.06 16.56 7.46
N ARG A 176 -9.31 16.60 6.14
CA ARG A 176 -10.05 15.57 5.39
C ARG A 176 -9.13 14.76 4.48
N ASP A 177 -7.87 14.59 4.85
CA ASP A 177 -6.90 13.78 4.10
C ASP A 177 -7.45 12.39 3.77
N LYS A 178 -8.07 11.68 4.73
CA LYS A 178 -8.67 10.35 4.53
C LYS A 178 -9.75 10.35 3.44
N PHE A 179 -10.51 11.43 3.29
CA PHE A 179 -11.46 11.59 2.20
C PHE A 179 -10.76 11.65 0.82
N TYR A 180 -9.67 12.40 0.70
CA TYR A 180 -8.96 12.53 -0.57
C TYR A 180 -8.18 11.27 -0.94
N HIS A 181 -7.68 10.54 0.05
CA HIS A 181 -7.13 9.19 -0.07
C HIS A 181 -8.15 8.20 -0.65
N ALA A 182 -9.32 8.11 0.00
CA ALA A 182 -10.41 7.27 -0.48
C ALA A 182 -10.91 7.69 -1.86
N LYS A 183 -11.02 9.00 -2.11
CA LYS A 183 -11.51 9.52 -3.39
C LYS A 183 -10.57 9.21 -4.55
N SER A 184 -9.26 9.42 -4.42
CA SER A 184 -8.31 9.11 -5.51
C SER A 184 -8.30 7.61 -5.84
N ASN A 185 -8.41 6.77 -4.82
CA ASN A 185 -8.47 5.31 -5.00
C ASN A 185 -9.79 4.84 -5.60
N CYS A 186 -10.92 5.44 -5.21
CA CYS A 186 -12.20 5.22 -5.85
C CYS A 186 -12.17 5.60 -7.34
N GLU A 187 -11.68 6.80 -7.66
CA GLU A 187 -11.63 7.31 -9.04
C GLU A 187 -10.72 6.44 -9.92
N ALA A 188 -9.58 5.98 -9.39
CA ALA A 188 -8.71 5.07 -10.12
C ALA A 188 -9.38 3.71 -10.35
N ALA A 189 -10.04 3.14 -9.33
CA ALA A 189 -10.70 1.86 -9.44
C ALA A 189 -11.95 1.87 -10.33
N GLU A 190 -12.61 3.02 -10.52
CA GLU A 190 -13.69 3.18 -11.50
C GLU A 190 -13.22 3.06 -12.95
N LEU A 191 -11.95 3.36 -13.23
CA LEU A 191 -11.40 3.35 -14.59
C LEU A 191 -11.04 1.94 -15.06
N GLY A 192 -10.55 1.10 -14.15
CA GLY A 192 -10.18 -0.26 -14.50
C GLY A 192 -9.30 -0.94 -13.46
N LYS A 193 -9.03 -2.22 -13.71
CA LYS A 193 -8.20 -3.06 -12.84
C LYS A 193 -6.76 -2.54 -12.74
N TRP A 194 -6.18 -2.11 -13.86
CA TRP A 194 -4.78 -1.64 -13.88
C TRP A 194 -4.61 -0.31 -13.16
N GLU A 195 -5.58 0.59 -13.29
CA GLU A 195 -5.62 1.85 -12.55
C GLU A 195 -5.80 1.60 -11.05
N ALA A 196 -6.67 0.66 -10.65
CA ALA A 196 -6.82 0.22 -9.26
C ALA A 196 -5.51 -0.36 -8.69
N TRP A 197 -4.84 -1.23 -9.45
CA TRP A 197 -3.58 -1.84 -9.04
C TRP A 197 -2.49 -0.78 -8.81
N TRP A 198 -2.33 0.15 -9.75
CA TRP A 198 -1.38 1.25 -9.60
C TRP A 198 -1.71 2.17 -8.43
N ALA A 199 -3.00 2.45 -8.19
CA ALA A 199 -3.45 3.24 -7.06
C ALA A 199 -3.05 2.59 -5.72
N LEU A 200 -3.30 1.29 -5.56
CA LEU A 200 -2.87 0.53 -4.39
C LEU A 200 -1.35 0.57 -4.19
N GLN A 201 -0.57 0.36 -5.26
CA GLN A 201 0.90 0.44 -5.21
C GLN A 201 1.38 1.82 -4.78
N PHE A 202 0.79 2.90 -5.33
CA PHE A 202 1.16 4.27 -4.94
C PHE A 202 0.79 4.59 -3.50
N SER A 203 -0.38 4.12 -3.03
CA SER A 203 -0.81 4.25 -1.64
C SER A 203 0.18 3.60 -0.67
N ILE A 204 0.53 2.33 -0.89
CA ILE A 204 1.49 1.61 -0.04
C ILE A 204 2.85 2.33 -0.04
N MET A 205 3.37 2.66 -1.22
CA MET A 205 4.69 3.30 -1.34
C MET A 205 4.71 4.68 -0.65
N LYS A 206 3.62 5.44 -0.73
CA LYS A 206 3.48 6.73 -0.04
C LYS A 206 3.59 6.53 1.47
N GLU A 207 2.88 5.57 2.04
CA GLU A 207 2.87 5.35 3.49
C GLU A 207 4.21 4.81 4.02
N VAL A 208 4.88 3.93 3.28
CA VAL A 208 6.25 3.50 3.62
C VAL A 208 7.21 4.69 3.65
N MET A 209 7.14 5.57 2.64
CA MET A 209 7.98 6.77 2.58
C MET A 209 7.65 7.76 3.69
N ASP A 210 6.37 7.93 4.04
CA ASP A 210 5.94 8.78 5.13
C ASP A 210 6.37 8.24 6.49
N PHE A 211 6.29 6.93 6.72
CA PHE A 211 6.82 6.28 7.91
C PHE A 211 8.33 6.54 8.06
N VAL A 212 9.13 6.26 7.02
CA VAL A 212 10.59 6.49 7.04
C VAL A 212 10.89 7.96 7.30
N LYS A 213 10.21 8.88 6.61
CA LYS A 213 10.39 10.31 6.77
C LYS A 213 10.06 10.79 8.19
N LYS A 214 8.90 10.44 8.72
CA LYS A 214 8.40 10.90 10.01
C LYS A 214 9.17 10.25 11.18
N VAL A 215 9.51 8.96 11.09
CA VAL A 215 10.20 8.23 12.16
C VAL A 215 11.72 8.42 12.10
N VAL A 216 12.35 8.13 10.97
CA VAL A 216 13.83 8.11 10.87
C VAL A 216 14.39 9.53 10.84
N PHE A 217 13.81 10.41 10.01
CA PHE A 217 14.36 11.74 9.79
C PHE A 217 13.78 12.79 10.75
N GLN A 218 12.48 12.75 11.03
CA GLN A 218 11.82 13.73 11.91
C GLN A 218 11.74 13.30 13.38
N LYS A 219 12.15 12.07 13.71
CA LYS A 219 12.20 11.54 15.09
C LYS A 219 10.84 11.58 15.81
N ARG A 220 9.74 11.36 15.07
CA ARG A 220 8.38 11.23 15.64
C ARG A 220 8.16 9.84 16.23
N ASN A 221 7.10 9.68 17.03
CA ASN A 221 6.69 8.42 17.64
C ASN A 221 6.33 7.38 16.57
N ALA A 222 7.06 6.25 16.51
CA ALA A 222 6.86 5.23 15.50
C ALA A 222 5.47 4.56 15.56
N VAL A 223 4.89 4.42 16.76
CA VAL A 223 3.57 3.78 16.94
C VAL A 223 2.46 4.68 16.39
N GLU A 224 2.49 5.96 16.75
CA GLU A 224 1.51 6.95 16.24
C GLU A 224 1.57 7.06 14.71
N ILE A 225 2.78 7.08 14.14
CA ILE A 225 2.94 7.16 12.68
C ILE A 225 2.49 5.87 12.00
N PHE A 226 2.76 4.70 12.59
CA PHE A 226 2.28 3.44 12.05
C PHE A 226 0.74 3.39 12.03
N GLN A 227 0.09 3.87 13.09
CA GLN A 227 -1.37 3.96 13.17
C GLN A 227 -1.95 4.92 12.12
N ASP A 228 -1.33 6.10 11.93
CA ASP A 228 -1.70 7.07 10.88
C ASP A 228 -1.63 6.43 9.48
N CYS A 229 -0.53 5.74 9.17
CA CYS A 229 -0.35 5.03 7.90
C CYS A 229 -1.38 3.92 7.69
N VAL A 230 -1.75 3.16 8.73
CA VAL A 230 -2.79 2.13 8.65
C VAL A 230 -4.15 2.76 8.36
N GLN A 231 -4.48 3.88 8.99
CA GLN A 231 -5.72 4.61 8.73
C GLN A 231 -5.78 5.15 7.30
N ASP A 232 -4.68 5.64 6.76
CA ASP A 232 -4.58 6.10 5.38
C ASP A 232 -4.77 4.95 4.39
N ILE A 233 -4.12 3.81 4.62
CA ILE A 233 -4.32 2.60 3.81
C ILE A 233 -5.79 2.17 3.87
N ASN A 234 -6.40 2.11 5.05
CA ASN A 234 -7.80 1.70 5.17
C ASN A 234 -8.76 2.65 4.42
N ALA A 235 -8.48 3.95 4.41
CA ALA A 235 -9.22 4.91 3.61
C ALA A 235 -9.04 4.64 2.10
N ASP A 236 -7.82 4.32 1.66
CA ASP A 236 -7.52 3.97 0.27
C ASP A 236 -8.32 2.72 -0.18
N LEU A 237 -8.29 1.67 0.64
CA LEU A 237 -9.03 0.43 0.40
C LEU A 237 -10.54 0.65 0.37
N TYR A 238 -11.05 1.41 1.33
CA TYR A 238 -12.44 1.82 1.37
C TYR A 238 -12.84 2.51 0.06
N GLY A 239 -12.01 3.43 -0.45
CA GLY A 239 -12.19 4.04 -1.76
C GLY A 239 -12.37 3.03 -2.90
N MET A 240 -11.46 2.07 -3.01
CA MET A 240 -11.52 1.04 -4.06
C MET A 240 -12.77 0.16 -3.95
N GLN A 241 -13.17 -0.22 -2.74
CA GLN A 241 -14.37 -1.01 -2.52
C GLN A 241 -15.63 -0.28 -3.00
N ARG A 242 -15.69 1.03 -2.74
CA ARG A 242 -16.81 1.89 -3.12
C ARG A 242 -16.90 2.21 -4.61
N ALA A 243 -15.83 2.01 -5.38
CA ALA A 243 -15.83 2.21 -6.82
C ALA A 243 -16.94 1.41 -7.55
N LYS A 244 -17.32 0.24 -6.99
CA LYS A 244 -18.37 -0.65 -7.54
C LYS A 244 -19.79 -0.11 -7.39
N GLU A 245 -19.99 0.87 -6.51
CA GLU A 245 -21.31 1.44 -6.24
C GLU A 245 -21.75 2.41 -7.34
N ALA A 246 -23.02 2.80 -7.38
CA ALA A 246 -23.50 3.83 -8.30
C ALA A 246 -23.29 5.23 -7.70
N GLY A 247 -22.89 6.20 -8.53
CA GLY A 247 -22.70 7.60 -8.11
C GLY A 247 -21.27 8.10 -8.32
N SER A 248 -20.98 9.34 -7.91
CA SER A 248 -19.64 9.92 -8.00
C SER A 248 -18.78 9.49 -6.80
N CYS A 249 -17.47 9.32 -7.02
CA CYS A 249 -16.54 8.98 -5.94
C CYS A 249 -16.56 9.96 -4.77
N SER A 250 -16.77 11.26 -5.00
CA SER A 250 -16.95 12.24 -3.93
C SER A 250 -18.12 11.92 -2.99
N GLU A 251 -19.24 11.42 -3.50
CA GLU A 251 -20.40 11.05 -2.67
C GLU A 251 -20.21 9.68 -2.01
N LYS A 252 -19.64 8.73 -2.77
CA LYS A 252 -19.36 7.37 -2.30
C LYS A 252 -18.44 7.33 -1.09
N VAL A 253 -17.46 8.24 -1.05
CA VAL A 253 -16.42 8.24 -0.02
C VAL A 253 -16.55 9.38 0.99
N LYS A 254 -17.66 10.10 1.00
CA LYS A 254 -17.86 11.27 1.87
C LYS A 254 -17.70 10.96 3.36
N ASP A 255 -18.04 9.73 3.76
CA ASP A 255 -18.00 9.24 5.14
C ASP A 255 -16.63 8.64 5.51
N ALA A 256 -15.65 8.62 4.59
CA ALA A 256 -14.30 8.10 4.86
C ALA A 256 -13.62 8.69 6.11
N PRO A 257 -13.78 9.99 6.46
CA PRO A 257 -13.22 10.54 7.69
C PRO A 257 -13.82 9.96 8.98
N ASP A 258 -15.04 9.42 8.92
CA ASP A 258 -15.79 8.93 10.08
C ASP A 258 -15.61 7.42 10.29
N ILE A 259 -14.87 6.74 9.40
CA ILE A 259 -14.62 5.31 9.52
C ILE A 259 -13.55 5.10 10.60
N LEU A 260 -14.01 4.79 11.80
CA LEU A 260 -13.17 4.36 12.90
C LEU A 260 -12.63 2.96 12.59
N PHE A 261 -11.46 2.91 11.94
CA PHE A 261 -10.63 1.71 11.90
C PHE A 261 -9.91 1.55 13.24
#